data_AF-A0A2V2EMG0-F1
#
_entry.id   AF-A0A2V2EMG0-F1
#
_cell.length_a   1.000
_cell.length_b   1.000
_cell.length_c   1.000
_cell.angle_alpha   90.00
_cell.angle_beta   90.00
_cell.angle_gamma   90.00
#
_symmetry.space_group_name_H-M   'P 1'
#
loop_
_entity.id
_entity.type
_entity.pdbx_description
1 polymer ?
#
loop_
_entity_poly.entity_id
_entity_poly.type
_entity_poly.pdbx_seq_one_letter_code
_entity_poly.pdbx_strand_id
1 'polypeptide(L)'
;VDLKHAQIDLKVEVRDECAYITTQKRPGLGGLPLGTGGRGMLLLSGGIDSPVAGWAMMRRGMTVEAIHFHSYPYTSEMAKEKVLTLAEQMAKYSGRLVVHLVPFTKIQEEIAHYCHDNLRITIMRRIMLRIAEKIAAERDAMAIITGDNLGQVASQTMESIYAINQVTNMPIFRPLVALDKEEIMQIAKKIDTYETSILPYEDCCTVFVPKDPKTKPKAEVCLEEEAKIENLAELIEQAVQNKETVVKYGKVIPERVQSANL
;
A
#
# COMPACT_ATOMS: atom_id res chain seq x y z
N VAL A 1 48.67 14.62 4.58
CA VAL A 1 48.04 13.36 4.15
C VAL A 1 47.67 12.60 5.40
N ASP A 2 46.38 12.45 5.69
CA ASP A 2 45.86 11.68 6.82
C ASP A 2 45.14 10.45 6.25
N LEU A 3 45.59 9.25 6.58
CA LEU A 3 45.05 7.99 6.05
C LEU A 3 43.83 7.47 6.82
N LYS A 4 43.53 8.04 8.00
CA LYS A 4 42.42 7.61 8.86
C LYS A 4 41.27 8.63 8.83
N HIS A 5 41.59 9.91 8.82
CA HIS A 5 40.63 11.01 8.92
C HIS A 5 40.90 12.09 7.86
N ALA A 6 40.98 11.67 6.59
CA ALA A 6 41.09 12.59 5.47
C ALA A 6 39.84 13.49 5.38
N GLN A 7 40.05 14.79 5.19
CA GLN A 7 38.96 15.75 4.94
C GLN A 7 38.30 15.53 3.56
N ILE A 8 39.09 15.05 2.60
CA ILE A 8 38.65 14.66 1.25
C ILE A 8 39.31 13.33 0.93
N ASP A 9 38.49 12.36 0.54
CA ASP A 9 38.96 11.08 0.02
C ASP A 9 39.00 11.15 -1.51
N LEU A 10 40.21 11.05 -2.09
CA LEU A 10 40.43 11.12 -3.53
C LEU A 10 40.64 9.70 -4.06
N LYS A 11 39.58 9.12 -4.62
CA LYS A 11 39.67 7.82 -5.29
C LYS A 11 40.00 8.02 -6.77
N VAL A 12 41.13 7.46 -7.20
CA VAL A 12 41.53 7.42 -8.62
C VAL A 12 41.39 5.99 -9.13
N GLU A 13 40.60 5.80 -10.18
CA GLU A 13 40.36 4.51 -10.81
C GLU A 13 40.87 4.56 -12.26
N VAL A 14 42.01 3.91 -12.50
CA VAL A 14 42.67 3.87 -13.81
C VAL A 14 42.14 2.70 -14.63
N ARG A 15 41.70 2.98 -15.87
CA ARG A 15 41.25 2.04 -16.89
C ARG A 15 42.10 2.21 -18.15
N ASP A 16 41.94 1.31 -19.12
CA ASP A 16 42.80 1.26 -20.31
C ASP A 16 42.82 2.58 -21.12
N GLU A 17 41.68 3.29 -21.17
CA GLU A 17 41.53 4.51 -21.97
C GLU A 17 41.52 5.81 -21.15
N CYS A 18 41.25 5.74 -19.84
CA CYS A 18 41.08 6.94 -19.01
C CYS A 18 41.24 6.67 -17.51
N ALA A 19 41.31 7.75 -16.73
CA ALA A 19 41.28 7.69 -15.26
C ALA A 19 40.06 8.44 -14.74
N TYR A 20 39.28 7.80 -13.87
CA TYR A 20 38.16 8.41 -13.17
C TYR A 20 38.62 8.91 -11.80
N ILE A 21 38.30 10.16 -11.49
CA ILE A 21 38.64 10.80 -10.21
C ILE A 21 37.34 11.06 -9.45
N THR A 22 37.20 10.48 -8.27
CA THR A 22 36.01 10.61 -7.40
C THR A 22 36.41 11.20 -6.06
N THR A 23 35.70 12.25 -5.63
CA THR A 23 35.90 12.93 -4.34
C THR A 23 34.74 12.75 -3.37
N GLN A 24 33.57 12.33 -3.87
CA GLN A 24 32.37 12.12 -3.07
C GLN A 24 31.65 10.86 -3.52
N LYS A 25 31.27 10.02 -2.55
CA LYS A 25 30.39 8.87 -2.76
C LYS A 25 29.07 9.15 -2.03
N ARG A 26 27.99 9.33 -2.79
CA ARG A 26 26.64 9.48 -2.24
C ARG A 26 25.90 8.14 -2.33
N PRO A 27 25.55 7.49 -1.21
CA PRO A 27 24.76 6.27 -1.27
C PRO A 27 23.39 6.57 -1.87
N GLY A 28 22.98 5.75 -2.84
CA GLY A 28 21.60 5.73 -3.32
C GLY A 28 20.66 5.06 -2.31
N LEU A 29 19.39 4.90 -2.67
CA LEU A 29 18.39 4.22 -1.85
C LEU A 29 18.66 2.70 -1.68
N GLY A 30 19.61 2.16 -2.45
CA GLY A 30 19.86 0.73 -2.56
C GLY A 30 18.67 -0.01 -3.18
N GLY A 31 18.55 -1.31 -2.91
CA GLY A 31 17.45 -2.12 -3.44
C GLY A 31 17.74 -2.68 -4.84
N LEU A 32 16.67 -3.06 -5.54
CA LEU A 32 16.71 -3.63 -6.89
C LEU A 32 16.05 -2.69 -7.91
N PRO A 33 16.45 -2.73 -9.18
CA PRO A 33 15.81 -1.95 -10.24
C PRO A 33 14.30 -2.25 -10.33
N LEU A 34 13.48 -1.21 -10.47
CA LEU A 34 12.04 -1.37 -10.62
C LEU A 34 11.71 -2.19 -11.88
N GLY A 35 10.75 -3.11 -11.76
CA GLY A 35 10.30 -4.01 -12.83
C GLY A 35 10.96 -5.39 -12.80
N THR A 36 12.08 -5.59 -12.09
CA THR A 36 12.72 -6.91 -12.00
C THR A 36 12.00 -7.89 -11.08
N GLY A 37 11.12 -7.39 -10.20
CA GLY A 37 10.40 -8.15 -9.18
C GLY A 37 8.95 -8.48 -9.54
N GLY A 38 8.58 -8.35 -10.81
CA GLY A 38 7.19 -8.54 -11.27
C GLY A 38 6.26 -7.40 -10.84
N ARG A 39 4.95 -7.67 -10.82
CA ARG A 39 3.90 -6.69 -10.52
C ARG A 39 3.02 -7.15 -9.37
N GLY A 40 2.66 -6.24 -8.48
CA GLY A 40 1.74 -6.47 -7.36
C GLY A 40 0.70 -5.37 -7.18
N MET A 41 -0.42 -5.73 -6.55
CA MET A 41 -1.54 -4.85 -6.21
C MET A 41 -1.49 -4.43 -4.74
N LEU A 42 -1.20 -3.16 -4.48
CA LEU A 42 -1.20 -2.60 -3.14
C LEU A 42 -2.62 -2.19 -2.72
N LEU A 43 -3.09 -2.71 -1.60
CA LEU A 43 -4.26 -2.15 -0.92
C LEU A 43 -3.85 -0.85 -0.23
N LEU A 44 -4.06 0.27 -0.92
CA LEU A 44 -3.70 1.61 -0.48
C LEU A 44 -4.85 2.23 0.31
N SER A 45 -4.54 2.58 1.55
CA SER A 45 -5.42 3.27 2.49
C SER A 45 -4.91 4.68 2.76
N GLY A 46 -5.71 5.52 3.41
CA GLY A 46 -5.26 6.83 3.90
C GLY A 46 -4.34 6.75 5.12
N GLY A 47 -4.01 5.55 5.61
CA GLY A 47 -3.18 5.35 6.79
C GLY A 47 -1.68 5.39 6.50
N ILE A 48 -0.88 5.32 7.57
CA ILE A 48 0.59 5.39 7.52
C ILE A 48 1.20 4.14 6.86
N ASP A 49 0.58 2.99 7.05
CA ASP A 49 1.25 1.69 6.89
C ASP A 49 1.27 1.24 5.42
N SER A 50 0.18 1.43 4.67
CA SER A 50 0.09 0.95 3.28
C SER A 50 1.04 1.65 2.30
N PRO A 51 1.30 2.98 2.38
CA PRO A 51 2.35 3.61 1.57
C PRO A 51 3.74 3.05 1.84
N VAL A 52 4.05 2.77 3.12
CA VAL A 52 5.34 2.19 3.53
C VAL A 52 5.49 0.76 2.99
N ALA A 53 4.44 -0.04 3.04
CA ALA A 53 4.45 -1.39 2.45
C ALA A 53 4.67 -1.35 0.93
N GLY A 54 4.00 -0.44 0.22
CA GLY A 54 4.20 -0.25 -1.22
C GLY A 54 5.64 0.13 -1.56
N TRP A 55 6.20 1.11 -0.84
CA TRP A 55 7.60 1.52 -1.00
C TRP A 55 8.59 0.39 -0.73
N ALA A 56 8.35 -0.42 0.31
CA ALA A 56 9.20 -1.56 0.63
C ALA A 56 9.24 -2.59 -0.51
N MET A 57 8.10 -2.85 -1.16
CA MET A 57 8.03 -3.74 -2.31
C MET A 57 8.69 -3.14 -3.56
N MET A 58 8.52 -1.84 -3.83
CA MET A 58 9.22 -1.15 -4.92
C MET A 58 10.74 -1.26 -4.78
N ARG A 59 11.28 -1.16 -3.55
CA ARG A 59 12.72 -1.36 -3.28
C ARG A 59 13.22 -2.77 -3.57
N ARG A 60 12.32 -3.75 -3.66
CA ARG A 60 12.63 -5.13 -4.09
C ARG A 60 12.39 -5.33 -5.60
N GLY A 61 12.28 -4.24 -6.35
CA GLY A 61 12.15 -4.25 -7.81
C GLY A 61 10.72 -4.53 -8.30
N MET A 62 9.73 -4.60 -7.42
CA MET A 62 8.34 -4.85 -7.80
C MET A 62 7.69 -3.58 -8.35
N THR A 63 7.04 -3.65 -9.51
CA THR A 63 6.12 -2.62 -9.97
C THR A 63 4.83 -2.73 -9.17
N VAL A 64 4.38 -1.62 -8.58
CA VAL A 64 3.17 -1.59 -7.75
C VAL A 64 2.10 -0.76 -8.46
N GLU A 65 0.89 -1.31 -8.56
CA GLU A 65 -0.33 -0.54 -8.79
C GLU A 65 -1.15 -0.55 -7.49
N ALA A 66 -1.86 0.54 -7.21
CA ALA A 66 -2.63 0.71 -5.98
C ALA A 66 -4.12 0.45 -6.25
N ILE A 67 -4.78 -0.14 -5.27
CA ILE A 67 -6.24 -0.28 -5.19
C ILE A 67 -6.67 0.46 -3.94
N HIS A 68 -7.54 1.44 -4.09
CA HIS A 68 -8.16 2.17 -3.00
C HIS A 68 -9.67 1.97 -3.05
N PHE A 69 -10.23 1.46 -1.95
CA PHE A 69 -11.67 1.31 -1.79
C PHE A 69 -12.24 2.57 -1.17
N HIS A 70 -13.31 3.11 -1.77
CA HIS A 70 -14.00 4.28 -1.25
C HIS A 70 -15.50 4.00 -1.17
N SER A 71 -16.18 4.66 -0.24
CA SER A 71 -17.61 4.49 0.00
C SER A 71 -18.35 5.81 -0.08
N TYR A 72 -18.30 6.48 -1.24
CA TYR A 72 -19.07 7.71 -1.45
C TYR A 72 -20.59 7.41 -1.39
N PRO A 73 -21.43 8.24 -0.74
CA PRO A 73 -21.13 9.54 -0.13
C PRO A 73 -20.65 9.51 1.34
N TYR A 74 -20.46 8.33 1.93
CA TYR A 74 -20.01 8.20 3.33
C TYR A 74 -18.55 8.62 3.55
N THR A 75 -17.69 8.44 2.56
CA THR A 75 -16.30 8.96 2.58
C THR A 75 -16.22 10.30 1.85
N SER A 76 -15.48 11.25 2.41
CA SER A 76 -15.29 12.58 1.81
C SER A 76 -14.38 12.57 0.59
N GLU A 77 -14.55 13.55 -0.30
CA GLU A 77 -13.63 13.77 -1.42
C GLU A 77 -12.19 14.05 -0.95
N MET A 78 -12.05 14.63 0.25
CA MET A 78 -10.74 14.85 0.89
C MET A 78 -10.03 13.54 1.25
N ALA A 79 -10.78 12.47 1.57
CA ALA A 79 -10.19 11.15 1.79
C ALA A 79 -9.63 10.55 0.49
N LYS A 80 -10.35 10.71 -0.63
CA LYS A 80 -9.85 10.37 -1.97
C LYS A 80 -8.59 11.17 -2.31
N GLU A 81 -8.61 12.48 -2.12
CA GLU A 81 -7.45 13.34 -2.42
C GLU A 81 -6.24 13.02 -1.55
N LYS A 82 -6.46 12.70 -0.27
CA LYS A 82 -5.41 12.21 0.63
C LYS A 82 -4.69 10.99 0.05
N VAL A 83 -5.43 10.00 -0.44
CA VAL A 83 -4.87 8.79 -1.04
C VAL A 83 -4.17 9.09 -2.37
N LEU A 84 -4.73 9.94 -3.22
CA LEU A 84 -4.07 10.36 -4.45
C LEU A 84 -2.77 11.15 -4.19
N THR A 85 -2.71 11.91 -3.10
CA THR A 85 -1.49 12.60 -2.65
C THR A 85 -0.43 11.61 -2.17
N LEU A 86 -0.82 10.60 -1.39
CA LEU A 86 0.09 9.50 -1.00
C LEU A 86 0.63 8.77 -2.23
N ALA A 87 -0.24 8.48 -3.20
CA ALA A 87 0.14 7.86 -4.47
C ALA A 87 1.16 8.73 -5.26
N GLU A 88 0.99 10.04 -5.26
CA GLU A 88 1.93 10.99 -5.87
C GLU A 88 3.31 10.99 -5.17
N GLN A 89 3.32 10.95 -3.84
CA GLN A 89 4.55 10.85 -3.05
C GLN A 89 5.28 9.54 -3.32
N MET A 90 4.55 8.43 -3.39
CA MET A 90 5.11 7.12 -3.75
C MET A 90 5.62 7.09 -5.19
N ALA A 91 4.94 7.77 -6.12
CA ALA A 91 5.35 7.85 -7.52
C ALA A 91 6.72 8.51 -7.72
N LYS A 92 7.26 9.25 -6.73
CA LYS A 92 8.65 9.72 -6.73
C LYS A 92 9.67 8.57 -6.88
N TYR A 93 9.32 7.37 -6.40
CA TYR A 93 10.21 6.20 -6.41
C TYR A 93 10.00 5.27 -7.60
N SER A 94 8.84 5.35 -8.26
CA SER A 94 8.48 4.51 -9.41
C SER A 94 8.32 5.28 -10.73
N GLY A 95 8.45 6.61 -10.71
CA GLY A 95 8.14 7.53 -11.81
C GLY A 95 6.64 7.81 -11.96
N ARG A 96 5.83 6.75 -11.94
CA ARG A 96 4.36 6.83 -11.92
C ARG A 96 3.77 5.76 -11.00
N LEU A 97 2.56 6.02 -10.50
CA LEU A 97 1.74 5.06 -9.78
C LEU A 97 0.33 5.06 -10.39
N VAL A 98 -0.15 3.88 -10.76
CA VAL A 98 -1.54 3.67 -11.17
C VAL A 98 -2.37 3.41 -9.92
N VAL A 99 -3.52 4.08 -9.80
CA VAL A 99 -4.46 3.94 -8.69
C VAL A 99 -5.82 3.55 -9.23
N HIS A 100 -6.34 2.41 -8.79
CA HIS A 100 -7.70 1.94 -9.05
C HIS A 100 -8.59 2.34 -7.87
N LEU A 101 -9.51 3.26 -8.11
CA LEU A 101 -10.51 3.70 -7.15
C LEU A 101 -11.74 2.80 -7.30
N VAL A 102 -12.00 1.97 -6.30
CA VAL A 102 -13.06 0.97 -6.34
C VAL A 102 -14.24 1.43 -5.47
N PRO A 103 -15.44 1.59 -6.06
CA PRO A 103 -16.63 1.90 -5.29
C PRO A 103 -17.02 0.69 -4.42
N PHE A 104 -17.14 0.90 -3.12
CA PHE A 104 -17.38 -0.15 -2.13
C PHE A 104 -18.67 0.06 -1.31
N THR A 105 -19.39 1.16 -1.52
CA THR A 105 -20.56 1.57 -0.75
C THR A 105 -21.63 0.48 -0.62
N LYS A 106 -22.12 -0.06 -1.74
CA LYS A 106 -23.20 -1.07 -1.73
C LYS A 106 -22.79 -2.33 -0.97
N ILE A 107 -21.56 -2.81 -1.19
CA ILE A 107 -21.04 -3.97 -0.48
C ILE A 107 -21.01 -3.70 1.02
N GLN A 108 -20.62 -2.49 1.42
CA GLN A 108 -20.55 -2.10 2.82
C GLN A 108 -21.94 -2.00 3.47
N GLU A 109 -22.94 -1.50 2.75
CA GLU A 109 -24.35 -1.46 3.18
C GLU A 109 -24.90 -2.88 3.40
N GLU A 110 -24.63 -3.81 2.48
CA GLU A 110 -25.04 -5.21 2.59
C GLU A 110 -24.38 -5.92 3.78
N ILE A 111 -23.07 -5.71 3.97
CA ILE A 111 -22.35 -6.20 5.16
C ILE A 111 -22.96 -5.61 6.44
N ALA A 112 -23.35 -4.34 6.43
CA ALA A 112 -23.97 -3.71 7.59
C ALA A 112 -25.36 -4.27 7.89
N HIS A 113 -26.13 -4.60 6.84
CA HIS A 113 -27.50 -5.11 6.97
C HIS A 113 -27.54 -6.59 7.40
N TYR A 114 -26.74 -7.45 6.76
CA TYR A 114 -26.85 -8.91 6.90
C TYR A 114 -25.84 -9.53 7.86
N CYS A 115 -24.63 -8.97 7.95
CA CYS A 115 -23.55 -9.58 8.73
C CYS A 115 -23.51 -9.09 10.17
N HIS A 116 -23.12 -10.00 11.07
CA HIS A 116 -22.96 -9.66 12.48
C HIS A 116 -21.91 -8.55 12.70
N ASP A 117 -22.24 -7.56 13.55
CA ASP A 117 -21.47 -6.31 13.74
C ASP A 117 -19.97 -6.55 13.97
N ASN A 118 -19.62 -7.41 14.94
CA ASN A 118 -18.23 -7.72 15.29
C ASN A 118 -17.42 -8.42 14.19
N LEU A 119 -18.04 -8.96 13.14
CA LEU A 119 -17.37 -9.62 12.02
C LEU A 119 -17.23 -8.73 10.78
N ARG A 120 -17.94 -7.59 10.72
CA ARG A 120 -18.01 -6.72 9.54
C ARG A 120 -16.64 -6.35 8.95
N ILE A 121 -15.67 -6.01 9.79
CA ILE A 121 -14.31 -5.70 9.31
C ILE A 121 -13.65 -6.92 8.63
N THR A 122 -13.81 -8.11 9.23
CA THR A 122 -13.22 -9.34 8.66
C THR A 122 -13.88 -9.67 7.32
N ILE A 123 -15.21 -9.58 7.24
CA ILE A 123 -15.96 -9.82 5.99
C ILE A 123 -15.61 -8.80 4.91
N MET A 124 -15.56 -7.51 5.27
CA MET A 124 -15.15 -6.44 4.36
C MET A 124 -13.75 -6.70 3.78
N ARG A 125 -12.76 -7.01 4.62
CA ARG A 125 -11.39 -7.28 4.17
C ARG A 125 -11.30 -8.53 3.28
N ARG A 126 -12.11 -9.55 3.56
CA ARG A 126 -12.24 -10.74 2.71
C ARG A 126 -12.76 -10.39 1.32
N ILE A 127 -13.80 -9.56 1.24
CA ILE A 127 -14.36 -9.13 -0.05
C ILE A 127 -13.39 -8.20 -0.80
N MET A 128 -12.69 -7.31 -0.09
CA MET A 128 -11.63 -6.47 -0.67
C MET A 128 -10.51 -7.32 -1.31
N LEU A 129 -10.10 -8.42 -0.69
CA LEU A 129 -9.11 -9.33 -1.28
C LEU A 129 -9.63 -10.02 -2.55
N ARG A 130 -10.89 -10.46 -2.58
CA ARG A 130 -11.51 -11.04 -3.79
C ARG A 130 -11.54 -10.04 -4.95
N ILE A 131 -11.90 -8.78 -4.66
CA ILE A 131 -11.88 -7.71 -5.66
C ILE A 131 -10.44 -7.43 -6.13
N ALA A 132 -9.50 -7.37 -5.19
CA ALA A 132 -8.10 -7.12 -5.51
C ALA A 132 -7.47 -8.23 -6.35
N GLU A 133 -7.83 -9.50 -6.13
CA GLU A 133 -7.41 -10.63 -6.95
C GLU A 133 -7.95 -10.54 -8.38
N LYS A 134 -9.23 -10.16 -8.54
CA LYS A 134 -9.82 -9.91 -9.87
C LYS A 134 -9.10 -8.78 -10.61
N ILE A 135 -8.84 -7.66 -9.94
CA ILE A 135 -8.09 -6.54 -10.53
C ILE A 135 -6.64 -6.96 -10.80
N ALA A 136 -6.01 -7.75 -9.93
CA ALA A 136 -4.67 -8.27 -10.17
C ALA A 136 -4.59 -9.10 -11.46
N ALA A 137 -5.58 -9.97 -11.70
CA ALA A 137 -5.67 -10.76 -12.93
C ALA A 137 -5.81 -9.89 -14.19
N GLU A 138 -6.63 -8.83 -14.17
CA GLU A 138 -6.78 -7.89 -15.31
C GLU A 138 -5.48 -7.13 -15.65
N ARG A 139 -4.55 -7.06 -14.71
CA ARG A 139 -3.35 -6.22 -14.77
C ARG A 139 -2.06 -7.04 -14.81
N ASP A 140 -2.16 -8.37 -14.95
CA ASP A 140 -1.05 -9.31 -14.91
C ASP A 140 -0.19 -9.17 -13.63
N ALA A 141 -0.83 -8.87 -12.49
CA ALA A 141 -0.17 -8.84 -11.19
C ALA A 141 -0.23 -10.22 -10.52
N MET A 142 0.88 -10.61 -9.89
CA MET A 142 1.05 -11.95 -9.31
C MET A 142 0.93 -11.96 -7.79
N ALA A 143 0.66 -10.81 -7.16
CA ALA A 143 0.57 -10.69 -5.71
C ALA A 143 -0.30 -9.51 -5.28
N ILE A 144 -0.87 -9.61 -4.08
CA ILE A 144 -1.47 -8.51 -3.33
C ILE A 144 -0.48 -8.04 -2.26
N ILE A 145 -0.46 -6.76 -1.95
CA ILE A 145 0.40 -6.15 -0.94
C ILE A 145 -0.50 -5.45 0.07
N THR A 146 -0.26 -5.68 1.37
CA THR A 146 -0.97 -4.98 2.45
C THR A 146 0.01 -4.33 3.42
N GLY A 147 -0.44 -3.27 4.08
CA GLY A 147 0.25 -2.64 5.20
C GLY A 147 0.00 -3.32 6.55
N ASP A 148 -0.32 -4.62 6.57
CA ASP A 148 -0.60 -5.32 7.82
C ASP A 148 0.66 -5.52 8.67
N ASN A 149 0.53 -5.28 9.97
CA ASN A 149 1.49 -5.68 10.99
C ASN A 149 0.82 -6.49 12.11
N LEU A 150 1.52 -7.52 12.61
CA LEU A 150 0.91 -8.49 13.50
C LEU A 150 0.63 -7.88 14.88
N GLY A 151 -0.63 -7.94 15.32
CA GLY A 151 -1.03 -7.54 16.67
C GLY A 151 -1.29 -6.04 16.89
N GLN A 152 -1.27 -5.21 15.85
CA GLN A 152 -1.54 -3.76 15.99
C GLN A 152 -3.02 -3.45 16.20
N VAL A 153 -3.92 -4.07 15.43
CA VAL A 153 -5.37 -3.91 15.57
C VAL A 153 -6.09 -5.26 15.57
N ALA A 154 -7.35 -5.29 16.00
CA ALA A 154 -8.16 -6.51 16.09
C ALA A 154 -8.24 -7.31 14.77
N SER A 155 -8.21 -6.62 13.62
CA SER A 155 -8.23 -7.26 12.30
C SER A 155 -6.87 -7.76 11.81
N GLN A 156 -5.83 -7.67 12.65
CA GLN A 156 -4.46 -8.05 12.36
C GLN A 156 -3.88 -9.03 13.41
N THR A 157 -4.75 -9.73 14.13
CA THR A 157 -4.35 -10.93 14.88
C THR A 157 -4.02 -12.07 13.91
N MET A 158 -3.31 -13.09 14.38
CA MET A 158 -3.02 -14.28 13.57
C MET A 158 -4.30 -14.95 13.08
N GLU A 159 -5.32 -15.08 13.94
CA GLU A 159 -6.62 -15.65 13.60
C GLU A 159 -7.37 -14.81 12.56
N SER A 160 -7.34 -13.48 12.67
CA SER A 160 -7.97 -12.60 11.69
C SER A 160 -7.26 -12.64 10.34
N ILE A 161 -5.93 -12.58 10.32
CA ILE A 161 -5.14 -12.72 9.09
C ILE A 161 -5.42 -14.07 8.41
N TYR A 162 -5.48 -15.15 9.20
CA TYR A 162 -5.81 -16.48 8.69
C TYR A 162 -7.20 -16.51 8.07
N ALA A 163 -8.22 -16.03 8.80
CA ALA A 163 -9.59 -15.99 8.29
C ALA A 163 -9.71 -15.11 7.04
N ILE A 164 -9.00 -13.98 6.97
CA ILE A 164 -9.03 -13.08 5.81
C ILE A 164 -8.37 -13.73 4.59
N ASN A 165 -7.22 -14.38 4.75
CA ASN A 165 -6.49 -15.00 3.64
C ASN A 165 -7.23 -16.13 2.93
N GLN A 166 -8.11 -16.85 3.63
CA GLN A 166 -8.81 -18.03 3.10
C GLN A 166 -9.67 -17.76 1.85
N VAL A 167 -9.87 -16.50 1.45
CA VAL A 167 -10.61 -16.15 0.23
C VAL A 167 -9.77 -16.13 -1.04
N THR A 168 -8.44 -16.22 -0.94
CA THR A 168 -7.55 -16.13 -2.08
C THR A 168 -6.32 -17.02 -1.91
N ASN A 169 -5.87 -17.60 -3.02
CA ASN A 169 -4.59 -18.31 -3.08
C ASN A 169 -3.47 -17.44 -3.66
N MET A 170 -3.78 -16.22 -4.11
CA MET A 170 -2.78 -15.27 -4.59
C MET A 170 -1.82 -14.91 -3.44
N PRO A 171 -0.50 -14.88 -3.68
CA PRO A 171 0.46 -14.42 -2.68
C PRO A 171 0.09 -13.05 -2.12
N ILE A 172 0.01 -12.94 -0.79
CA ILE A 172 -0.20 -11.66 -0.09
C ILE A 172 1.08 -11.29 0.65
N PHE A 173 1.81 -10.30 0.14
CA PHE A 173 2.99 -9.76 0.79
C PHE A 173 2.60 -8.77 1.89
N ARG A 174 3.20 -8.97 3.08
CA ARG A 174 3.03 -8.13 4.27
C ARG A 174 4.40 -7.63 4.75
N PRO A 175 4.99 -6.63 4.08
CA PRO A 175 6.36 -6.19 4.36
C PRO A 175 6.56 -5.71 5.80
N LEU A 176 5.47 -5.31 6.46
CA LEU A 176 5.49 -4.70 7.79
C LEU A 176 5.10 -5.69 8.89
N VAL A 177 4.88 -6.98 8.57
CA VAL A 177 4.30 -7.97 9.50
C VAL A 177 5.01 -8.06 10.85
N ALA A 178 6.32 -7.81 10.86
CA ALA A 178 7.19 -7.94 12.03
C ALA A 178 7.75 -6.60 12.53
N LEU A 179 7.30 -5.47 11.98
CA LEU A 179 7.74 -4.14 12.40
C LEU A 179 6.80 -3.55 13.44
N ASP A 180 7.35 -2.82 14.40
CA ASP A 180 6.55 -2.01 15.32
C ASP A 180 6.09 -0.69 14.68
N LYS A 181 5.22 0.04 15.39
CA LYS A 181 4.63 1.27 14.86
C LYS A 181 5.66 2.40 14.70
N GLU A 182 6.63 2.49 15.59
CA GLU A 182 7.64 3.55 15.55
C GLU A 182 8.57 3.35 14.36
N GLU A 183 8.99 2.11 14.09
CA GLU A 183 9.77 1.75 12.89
C GLU A 183 9.02 2.14 11.61
N ILE A 184 7.73 1.82 11.52
CA ILE A 184 6.89 2.18 10.36
C ILE A 184 6.79 3.70 10.22
N MET A 185 6.58 4.43 11.32
CA MET A 185 6.49 5.89 11.31
C MET A 185 7.80 6.56 10.87
N GLN A 186 8.96 6.02 11.30
CA GLN A 186 10.26 6.51 10.87
C GLN A 186 10.46 6.32 9.36
N ILE A 187 10.04 5.19 8.81
CA ILE A 187 10.08 4.97 7.36
C ILE A 187 9.12 5.93 6.65
N ALA A 188 7.88 6.08 7.14
CA ALA A 188 6.89 6.99 6.57
C ALA A 188 7.40 8.45 6.52
N LYS A 189 8.08 8.92 7.57
CA LYS A 189 8.72 10.24 7.60
C LYS A 189 9.84 10.33 6.58
N LYS A 190 10.69 9.30 6.47
CA LYS A 190 11.79 9.25 5.49
C LYS A 190 11.31 9.28 4.03
N ILE A 191 10.12 8.76 3.75
CA ILE A 191 9.56 8.71 2.40
C ILE A 191 8.52 9.81 2.11
N ASP A 192 8.40 10.79 3.02
CA ASP A 192 7.47 11.92 2.95
C ASP A 192 5.98 11.54 2.93
N THR A 193 5.57 10.37 3.43
CA THR A 193 4.15 9.96 3.45
C THR A 193 3.47 10.21 4.80
N TYR A 194 4.23 10.44 5.86
CA TYR A 194 3.71 10.56 7.23
C TYR A 194 2.71 11.71 7.40
N GLU A 195 3.09 12.94 7.03
CA GLU A 195 2.26 14.13 7.24
C GLU A 195 0.92 14.04 6.51
N THR A 196 0.92 13.49 5.29
CA THR A 196 -0.32 13.25 4.54
C THR A 196 -1.17 12.16 5.19
N SER A 197 -0.54 11.10 5.71
CA SER A 197 -1.24 9.96 6.31
C SER A 197 -2.00 10.31 7.60
N ILE A 198 -1.53 11.32 8.35
CA ILE A 198 -2.16 11.74 9.62
C ILE A 198 -3.28 12.77 9.45
N LEU A 199 -3.58 13.23 8.23
CA LEU A 199 -4.70 14.14 7.99
C LEU A 199 -6.02 13.51 8.47
N PRO A 200 -6.88 14.27 9.17
CA PRO A 200 -8.07 13.75 9.88
C PRO A 200 -9.26 13.51 8.92
N TYR A 201 -9.02 12.77 7.86
CA TYR A 201 -10.03 12.35 6.90
C TYR A 201 -10.25 10.84 7.03
N GLU A 202 -11.49 10.46 7.30
CA GLU A 202 -11.91 9.08 7.54
C GLU A 202 -11.80 8.23 6.27
N ASP A 203 -11.41 6.97 6.45
CA ASP A 203 -11.23 5.98 5.39
C ASP A 203 -12.49 5.10 5.26
N CYS A 204 -12.62 4.36 4.15
CA CYS A 204 -13.73 3.42 3.93
C CYS A 204 -13.91 2.45 5.11
N CYS A 205 -12.80 2.00 5.69
CA CYS A 205 -12.81 1.06 6.81
C CYS A 205 -13.28 1.67 8.14
N THR A 206 -13.32 3.00 8.27
CA THR A 206 -13.66 3.67 9.54
C THR A 206 -15.13 4.08 9.67
N VAL A 207 -15.86 4.16 8.55
CA VAL A 207 -17.27 4.61 8.52
C VAL A 207 -18.20 3.70 9.34
N PHE A 208 -17.96 2.38 9.32
CA PHE A 208 -18.82 1.39 9.98
C PHE A 208 -18.00 0.47 10.92
N VAL A 209 -17.10 1.06 11.71
CA VAL A 209 -16.31 0.29 12.69
C VAL A 209 -17.23 -0.25 13.78
N PRO A 210 -17.24 -1.56 14.03
CA PRO A 210 -18.02 -2.13 15.11
C PRO A 210 -17.43 -1.73 16.46
N LYS A 211 -18.29 -1.63 17.49
CA LYS A 211 -17.87 -1.24 18.84
C LYS A 211 -16.88 -2.22 19.46
N ASP A 212 -17.05 -3.50 19.15
CA ASP A 212 -16.19 -4.59 19.64
C ASP A 212 -15.83 -5.54 18.48
N PRO A 213 -14.80 -5.22 17.68
CA PRO A 213 -14.38 -6.07 16.57
C PRO A 213 -13.84 -7.42 17.06
N LYS A 214 -14.25 -8.51 16.42
CA LYS A 214 -13.81 -9.87 16.78
C LYS A 214 -12.32 -10.05 16.50
N THR A 215 -11.53 -10.32 17.54
CA THR A 215 -10.08 -10.57 17.44
C THR A 215 -9.74 -12.00 17.00
N LYS A 216 -10.67 -12.94 17.14
CA LYS A 216 -10.49 -14.36 16.76
C LYS A 216 -11.64 -14.87 15.89
N PRO A 217 -11.84 -14.30 14.69
CA PRO A 217 -12.86 -14.79 13.77
C PRO A 217 -12.50 -16.19 13.27
N LYS A 218 -13.51 -17.06 13.12
CA LYS A 218 -13.34 -18.37 12.49
C LYS A 218 -13.70 -18.26 11.02
N ALA A 219 -12.87 -18.83 10.14
CA ALA A 219 -13.07 -18.76 8.69
C ALA A 219 -14.43 -19.34 8.25
N GLU A 220 -14.87 -20.44 8.85
CA GLU A 220 -16.17 -21.07 8.61
C GLU A 220 -17.33 -20.11 8.90
N VAL A 221 -17.31 -19.46 10.07
CA VAL A 221 -18.32 -18.46 10.44
C VAL A 221 -18.29 -17.28 9.48
N CYS A 222 -17.12 -16.84 9.02
CA CYS A 222 -17.05 -15.78 8.02
C CYS A 222 -17.68 -16.18 6.68
N LEU A 223 -17.57 -17.44 6.26
CA LEU A 223 -18.24 -17.94 5.06
C LEU A 223 -19.76 -17.99 5.23
N GLU A 224 -20.25 -18.41 6.41
CA GLU A 224 -21.68 -18.39 6.74
C GLU A 224 -22.25 -16.97 6.73
N GLU A 225 -21.52 -15.99 7.28
CA GLU A 225 -21.93 -14.58 7.24
C GLU A 225 -21.94 -14.00 5.82
N GLU A 226 -20.96 -14.36 4.99
CA GLU A 226 -20.94 -13.96 3.57
C GLU A 226 -22.10 -14.54 2.78
N ALA A 227 -22.51 -15.78 3.08
CA ALA A 227 -23.61 -16.47 2.39
C ALA A 227 -24.98 -15.81 2.62
N LYS A 228 -25.11 -14.93 3.62
CA LYS A 228 -26.32 -14.13 3.85
C LYS A 228 -26.53 -13.03 2.79
N ILE A 229 -25.47 -12.64 2.08
CA ILE A 229 -25.53 -11.64 1.01
C ILE A 229 -25.71 -12.39 -0.32
N GLU A 230 -26.96 -12.58 -0.75
CA GLU A 230 -27.30 -13.45 -1.88
C GLU A 230 -26.64 -13.03 -3.21
N ASN A 231 -26.51 -11.72 -3.44
CA ASN A 231 -25.95 -11.14 -4.67
C ASN A 231 -24.46 -10.74 -4.54
N LEU A 232 -23.72 -11.28 -3.56
CA LEU A 232 -22.33 -10.88 -3.29
C LEU A 232 -21.41 -11.00 -4.51
N ALA A 233 -21.55 -12.07 -5.30
CA ALA A 233 -20.75 -12.28 -6.50
C ALA A 233 -20.98 -11.18 -7.55
N GLU A 234 -22.25 -10.77 -7.73
CA GLU A 234 -22.61 -9.68 -8.64
C GLU A 234 -22.07 -8.34 -8.14
N LEU A 235 -22.17 -8.06 -6.85
CA LEU A 235 -21.65 -6.83 -6.25
C LEU A 235 -20.12 -6.71 -6.42
N ILE A 236 -19.39 -7.80 -6.22
CA ILE A 236 -17.93 -7.85 -6.47
C ILE A 236 -17.62 -7.52 -7.92
N GLU A 237 -18.36 -8.12 -8.86
CA GLU A 237 -18.15 -7.89 -10.29
C GLU A 237 -18.48 -6.44 -10.68
N GLN A 238 -19.59 -5.89 -10.18
CA GLN A 238 -19.96 -4.49 -10.36
C GLN A 238 -18.89 -3.54 -9.79
N ALA A 239 -18.30 -3.85 -8.64
CA ALA A 239 -17.24 -3.03 -8.05
C ALA A 239 -15.98 -3.02 -8.92
N VAL A 240 -15.60 -4.18 -9.49
CA VAL A 240 -14.45 -4.30 -10.41
C VAL A 240 -14.71 -3.55 -11.72
N GLN A 241 -15.91 -3.64 -12.27
CA GLN A 241 -16.30 -3.00 -13.53
C GLN A 241 -16.38 -1.48 -13.41
N ASN A 242 -16.91 -0.98 -12.29
CA ASN A 242 -17.11 0.46 -12.06
C ASN A 242 -15.88 1.16 -11.45
N LYS A 243 -14.73 0.49 -11.38
CA LYS A 243 -13.50 1.11 -10.87
C LYS A 243 -13.05 2.25 -11.78
N GLU A 244 -12.67 3.38 -11.18
CA GLU A 244 -11.99 4.47 -11.88
C GLU A 244 -10.47 4.23 -11.81
N THR A 245 -9.73 4.49 -12.89
CA THR A 245 -8.27 4.36 -12.88
C THR A 245 -7.61 5.71 -13.12
N VAL A 246 -6.77 6.12 -12.17
CA VAL A 246 -6.04 7.39 -12.19
C VAL A 246 -4.54 7.10 -12.19
N VAL A 247 -3.77 7.89 -12.96
CA VAL A 247 -2.31 7.80 -12.95
C VAL A 247 -1.74 9.03 -12.26
N LYS A 248 -0.97 8.81 -11.19
CA LYS A 248 -0.22 9.85 -10.49
C LYS A 248 1.24 9.78 -10.90
N TYR A 249 1.83 10.93 -11.17
CA TYR A 249 3.24 11.06 -11.54
C TYR A 249 4.00 11.65 -10.37
N GLY A 250 5.20 11.14 -10.10
CA GLY A 250 6.06 11.75 -9.10
C GLY A 250 6.43 13.15 -9.58
N LYS A 251 6.10 14.19 -8.80
CA LYS A 251 6.70 15.51 -9.04
C LYS A 251 8.21 15.35 -8.92
N VAL A 252 8.92 15.48 -10.04
CA VAL A 252 10.36 15.69 -10.00
C VAL A 252 10.53 16.97 -9.18
N ILE A 253 11.20 16.89 -8.03
CA ILE A 253 11.79 18.08 -7.43
C ILE A 253 13.25 18.06 -7.90
N PRO A 254 13.59 18.72 -9.02
CA PRO A 254 14.99 18.90 -9.36
C PRO A 254 15.54 20.06 -8.53
N GLU A 255 15.85 19.84 -7.26
CA GLU A 255 16.78 20.72 -6.52
C GLU A 255 18.24 20.32 -6.80
N ARG A 256 18.60 20.14 -8.07
CA ARG A 256 19.99 19.84 -8.47
C ARG A 256 20.48 20.63 -9.69
N VAL A 257 19.92 21.81 -9.96
CA VAL A 257 20.45 22.72 -11.01
C VAL A 257 20.81 24.12 -10.49
N GLN A 258 20.59 24.45 -9.21
CA GLN A 258 20.88 25.81 -8.70
C GLN A 258 22.24 26.01 -7.99
N SER A 259 23.11 25.02 -7.91
CA SER A 259 24.44 25.17 -7.30
C SER A 259 25.58 24.76 -8.24
N ALA A 260 25.50 25.21 -9.48
CA ALA A 260 26.64 25.31 -10.38
C ALA A 260 26.82 26.78 -10.82
N ASN A 261 26.90 27.68 -9.83
CA ASN A 261 27.55 28.99 -9.98
C ASN A 261 28.61 29.07 -8.88
N LEU A 262 29.80 28.55 -9.21
CA LEU A 262 31.07 29.01 -8.66
C LEU A 262 31.64 30.00 -9.67
#